data_AF-A0A537KI07-F1
#
_entry.id   AF-A0A537KI07-F1
#
_cell.length_a   1.000
_cell.length_b   1.000
_cell.length_c   1.000
_cell.angle_alpha   90.00
_cell.angle_beta   90.00
_cell.angle_gamma   90.00
#
_symmetry.space_group_name_H-M   'P 1'
#
loop_
_entity.id
_entity.type
_entity.pdbx_description
1 polymer ?
#
loop_
_entity_poly.entity_id
_entity_poly.type
_entity_poly.pdbx_seq_one_letter_code
_entity_poly.pdbx_strand_id
1 'polypeptide(L)'
;MRTIQVFFLLTIAACCRSQEQTNAQQISSDNPIFQVAKNYFRSNPYNIHFSTFLNHLINDPTLSNKTLNKRSDTAFFFFKGDYSSHNPYSFKADRVEIRLAESEVDLEDSLRTIDTLLFYQLVGYSYGAAGTEAVKREFSKFDRKYGKNFYGEISELKKEEEVVGMVKNYFSFALSLLSPLSITWAKLDDYQNIFTITFRIKIMQNEATLPVAPNYR
;
A
#
# COMPACT_ATOMS: atom_id res chain seq x y z
N MET A 1 36.10 66.94 29.20
CA MET A 1 34.63 67.09 29.25
C MET A 1 34.11 66.83 27.84
N ARG A 2 33.23 65.90 27.50
CA ARG A 2 32.27 65.06 28.23
C ARG A 2 32.11 63.74 27.45
N THR A 3 32.05 62.66 28.20
CA THR A 3 31.57 61.32 27.86
C THR A 3 30.09 61.35 27.49
N ILE A 4 29.68 60.61 26.45
CA ILE A 4 28.32 60.07 26.33
C ILE A 4 28.42 58.62 25.83
N GLN A 5 28.15 57.69 26.75
CA GLN A 5 27.74 56.32 26.46
C GLN A 5 26.29 56.34 25.96
N VAL A 6 25.98 55.54 24.94
CA VAL A 6 24.60 55.16 24.65
C VAL A 6 24.49 53.64 24.63
N PHE A 7 23.53 53.20 25.42
CA PHE A 7 23.17 51.85 25.81
C PHE A 7 22.85 50.92 24.64
N PHE A 8 23.42 49.72 24.69
CA PHE A 8 22.95 48.53 23.97
C PHE A 8 21.92 47.82 24.86
N LEU A 9 20.64 47.89 24.49
CA LEU A 9 19.58 47.04 25.03
C LEU A 9 18.74 46.60 23.84
N LEU A 10 19.15 45.48 23.22
CA LEU A 10 18.26 44.72 22.35
C LEU A 10 17.76 43.51 23.13
N THR A 11 16.49 43.59 23.50
CA THR A 11 15.62 42.55 24.01
C THR A 11 15.75 41.26 23.20
N ILE A 12 16.15 40.18 23.88
CA ILE A 12 15.96 38.81 23.42
C ILE A 12 14.47 38.52 23.58
N ALA A 13 13.68 38.83 22.54
CA ALA A 13 12.35 38.29 22.41
C ALA A 13 12.52 36.79 22.08
N ALA A 14 12.22 35.95 23.07
CA ALA A 14 12.00 34.53 22.92
C ALA A 14 10.88 34.32 21.89
N CYS A 15 11.27 34.21 20.61
CA CYS A 15 10.38 33.72 19.59
C CYS A 15 10.37 32.19 19.77
N CYS A 16 9.36 31.71 20.49
CA CYS A 16 8.85 30.35 20.33
C CYS A 16 8.50 30.16 18.86
N ARG A 17 9.50 29.84 18.03
CA ARG A 17 9.27 29.10 16.80
C ARG A 17 8.82 27.72 17.24
N SER A 18 7.50 27.60 17.43
CA SER A 18 6.78 26.39 17.10
C SER A 18 7.45 25.81 15.85
N GLN A 19 8.14 24.68 16.01
CA GLN A 19 8.46 23.83 14.88
C GLN A 19 7.09 23.38 14.33
N GLU A 20 6.51 24.20 13.45
CA GLU A 20 5.58 23.70 12.46
C GLU A 20 6.32 22.56 11.78
N GLN A 21 5.87 21.34 12.13
CA GLN A 21 6.22 20.13 11.42
C GLN A 21 5.98 20.41 9.95
N THR A 22 7.05 20.61 9.20
CA THR A 22 7.04 20.70 7.75
C THR A 22 6.22 19.53 7.24
N ASN A 23 5.09 19.88 6.62
CA ASN A 23 4.09 19.06 5.96
C ASN A 23 4.60 17.66 5.58
N ALA A 24 3.78 16.64 5.92
CA ALA A 24 3.79 15.31 5.34
C ALA A 24 4.41 15.39 3.93
N GLN A 25 5.61 14.83 3.81
CA GLN A 25 6.50 15.03 2.68
C GLN A 25 5.71 14.95 1.39
N GLN A 26 5.92 15.93 0.50
CA GLN A 26 5.43 15.93 -0.87
C GLN A 26 5.95 14.67 -1.54
N ILE A 27 5.19 13.59 -1.40
CA ILE A 27 5.45 12.31 -1.99
C ILE A 27 5.42 12.55 -3.50
N SER A 28 6.59 12.44 -4.15
CA SER A 28 6.75 12.79 -5.56
C SER A 28 5.66 12.12 -6.40
N SER A 29 4.88 12.93 -7.12
CA SER A 29 3.90 12.47 -8.11
C SER A 29 4.49 11.53 -9.16
N ASP A 30 5.82 11.52 -9.28
CA ASP A 30 6.56 10.80 -10.30
C ASP A 30 6.90 9.37 -9.85
N ASN A 31 6.78 9.05 -8.56
CA ASN A 31 6.99 7.68 -8.12
C ASN A 31 5.82 6.79 -8.60
N PRO A 32 6.12 5.72 -9.35
CA PRO A 32 5.12 4.93 -10.04
C PRO A 32 4.18 4.19 -9.09
N ILE A 33 4.58 3.91 -7.84
CA ILE A 33 3.70 3.29 -6.84
C ILE A 33 2.52 4.22 -6.51
N PHE A 34 2.76 5.52 -6.34
CA PHE A 34 1.68 6.47 -6.02
C PHE A 34 0.76 6.71 -7.20
N GLN A 35 1.27 6.60 -8.44
CA GLN A 35 0.44 6.61 -9.64
C GLN A 35 -0.49 5.40 -9.70
N VAL A 36 -0.01 4.21 -9.31
CA VAL A 36 -0.87 3.02 -9.16
C VAL A 36 -1.87 3.26 -8.03
N ALA A 37 -1.42 3.70 -6.85
CA ALA A 37 -2.26 3.90 -5.68
C ALA A 37 -3.46 4.83 -5.96
N LYS A 38 -3.26 5.90 -6.73
CA LYS A 38 -4.33 6.84 -7.12
C LYS A 38 -5.53 6.17 -7.81
N ASN A 39 -5.32 5.03 -8.49
CA ASN A 39 -6.37 4.35 -9.24
C ASN A 39 -7.07 3.24 -8.45
N TYR A 40 -6.42 2.67 -7.43
CA TYR A 40 -6.88 1.47 -6.73
C TYR A 40 -7.29 1.72 -5.27
N PHE A 41 -6.90 2.85 -4.70
CA PHE A 41 -7.38 3.27 -3.39
C PHE A 41 -8.57 4.21 -3.53
N ARG A 42 -9.63 3.93 -2.77
CA ARG A 42 -10.74 4.86 -2.60
C ARG A 42 -10.38 6.03 -1.66
N SER A 43 -9.60 5.73 -0.60
CA SER A 43 -8.90 6.72 0.22
C SER A 43 -7.42 6.36 0.20
N ASN A 44 -6.56 7.26 -0.28
CA ASN A 44 -5.14 6.96 -0.50
C ASN A 44 -4.34 7.15 0.80
N PRO A 45 -3.72 6.09 1.38
CA PRO A 45 -2.99 6.18 2.64
C PRO A 45 -1.72 7.04 2.55
N TYR A 46 -1.18 7.26 1.35
CA TYR A 46 0.07 8.00 1.15
C TYR A 46 -0.12 9.53 1.19
N ASN A 47 -1.35 10.03 1.11
CA ASN A 47 -1.61 11.47 1.00
C ASN A 47 -2.21 12.09 2.28
N ILE A 48 -2.41 11.29 3.32
CA ILE A 48 -3.03 11.69 4.59
C ILE A 48 -2.38 10.92 5.73
N HIS A 49 -2.62 11.36 6.97
CA HIS A 49 -2.25 10.55 8.14
C HIS A 49 -2.89 9.16 8.08
N PHE A 50 -2.12 8.14 8.44
CA PHE A 50 -2.52 6.74 8.37
C PHE A 50 -3.75 6.46 9.24
N SER A 51 -3.84 7.05 10.43
CA SER A 51 -5.03 6.98 11.29
C SER A 51 -6.29 7.49 10.60
N THR A 52 -6.17 8.56 9.80
CA THR A 52 -7.30 9.13 9.05
C THR A 52 -7.70 8.20 7.91
N PHE A 53 -6.74 7.64 7.18
CA PHE A 53 -7.00 6.60 6.19
C PHE A 53 -7.74 5.39 6.80
N LEU A 54 -7.24 4.89 7.93
CA LEU A 54 -7.83 3.73 8.61
C LEU A 54 -9.28 4.01 9.02
N ASN A 55 -9.54 5.19 9.59
CA ASN A 55 -10.88 5.63 9.94
C ASN A 55 -11.79 5.75 8.72
N HIS A 56 -11.31 6.30 7.60
CA HIS A 56 -12.09 6.36 6.36
C HIS A 56 -12.42 4.96 5.84
N LEU A 57 -11.45 4.04 5.84
CA LEU A 57 -11.63 2.68 5.36
C LEU A 57 -12.65 1.90 6.20
N ILE A 58 -12.46 1.88 7.53
CA ILE A 58 -13.35 1.12 8.44
C ILE A 58 -14.78 1.66 8.38
N ASN A 59 -14.95 2.98 8.25
CA ASN A 59 -16.24 3.64 8.24
C ASN A 59 -16.82 3.87 6.82
N ASP A 60 -16.20 3.33 5.76
CA ASP A 60 -16.70 3.53 4.40
C ASP A 60 -18.12 2.95 4.28
N PRO A 61 -19.13 3.75 3.87
CA PRO A 61 -20.51 3.30 3.77
C PRO A 61 -20.74 2.35 2.59
N THR A 62 -19.82 2.28 1.63
CA THR A 62 -19.91 1.35 0.50
C THR A 62 -19.42 -0.05 0.82
N LEU A 63 -18.83 -0.25 2.00
CA LEU A 63 -18.39 -1.57 2.46
C LEU A 63 -19.48 -2.28 3.25
N SER A 64 -19.68 -3.55 2.92
CA SER A 64 -20.54 -4.51 3.61
C SER A 64 -19.71 -5.70 4.14
N ASN A 65 -20.32 -6.62 4.88
CA ASN A 65 -19.68 -7.84 5.39
C ASN A 65 -18.35 -7.59 6.14
N LYS A 66 -18.29 -6.48 6.90
CA LYS A 66 -17.05 -6.05 7.56
C LYS A 66 -16.63 -7.03 8.64
N THR A 67 -15.34 -7.35 8.69
CA THR A 67 -14.70 -8.01 9.84
C THR A 67 -13.54 -7.13 10.28
N LEU A 68 -13.45 -6.85 11.58
CA LEU A 68 -12.40 -6.03 12.16
C LEU A 68 -11.85 -6.72 13.41
N ASN A 69 -10.59 -7.11 13.33
CA ASN A 69 -9.80 -7.55 14.47
C ASN A 69 -8.79 -6.45 14.78
N LYS A 70 -8.94 -5.82 15.94
CA LYS A 70 -7.97 -4.81 16.40
C LYS A 70 -6.68 -5.52 16.84
N ARG A 71 -5.56 -4.82 16.69
CA ARG A 71 -4.28 -5.27 17.26
C ARG A 71 -4.44 -5.48 18.77
N SER A 72 -3.87 -6.57 19.25
CA SER A 72 -3.74 -6.92 20.67
C SER A 72 -2.35 -7.51 20.92
N ASP A 73 -2.05 -7.86 22.17
CA ASP A 73 -0.76 -8.46 22.53
C ASP A 73 -0.49 -9.80 21.83
N THR A 74 -1.54 -10.48 21.36
CA THR A 74 -1.46 -11.82 20.75
C THR A 74 -1.97 -11.88 19.32
N ALA A 75 -2.41 -10.76 18.75
CA ALA A 75 -2.97 -10.74 17.41
C ALA A 75 -2.65 -9.46 16.66
N PHE A 76 -2.23 -9.63 15.41
CA PHE A 76 -2.06 -8.55 14.46
C PHE A 76 -3.39 -7.93 14.05
N PHE A 77 -3.34 -6.66 13.63
CA PHE A 77 -4.51 -6.00 13.08
C PHE A 77 -4.98 -6.70 11.80
N PHE A 78 -6.29 -6.87 11.66
CA PHE A 78 -6.92 -7.37 10.45
C PHE A 78 -8.25 -6.68 10.20
N PHE A 79 -8.47 -6.28 8.96
CA PHE A 79 -9.74 -5.77 8.47
C PHE A 79 -10.07 -6.38 7.11
N LYS A 80 -11.34 -6.71 6.89
CA LYS A 80 -11.87 -6.98 5.56
C LYS A 80 -13.28 -6.43 5.36
N GLY A 81 -13.68 -6.27 4.12
CA GLY A 81 -15.06 -5.96 3.73
C GLY A 81 -15.28 -6.07 2.22
N ASP A 82 -16.54 -6.13 1.82
CA ASP A 82 -16.95 -6.22 0.42
C ASP A 82 -17.48 -4.86 -0.08
N TYR A 83 -16.92 -4.33 -1.16
CA TYR A 83 -17.39 -3.11 -1.80
C TYR A 83 -18.67 -3.37 -2.60
N SER A 84 -19.70 -2.56 -2.38
CA SER A 84 -20.97 -2.63 -3.11
C SER A 84 -20.96 -1.91 -4.46
N SER A 85 -20.12 -0.88 -4.62
CA SER A 85 -20.13 0.02 -5.79
C SER A 85 -18.76 0.44 -6.30
N HIS A 86 -17.67 -0.01 -5.66
CA HIS A 86 -16.31 0.33 -6.08
C HIS A 86 -15.65 -0.85 -6.79
N ASN A 87 -15.39 -0.68 -8.09
CA ASN A 87 -14.59 -1.59 -8.89
C ASN A 87 -13.53 -0.79 -9.68
N PRO A 88 -12.25 -0.83 -9.27
CA PRO A 88 -11.18 -0.13 -9.97
C PRO A 88 -10.53 -0.95 -11.09
N TYR A 89 -10.99 -2.18 -11.33
CA TYR A 89 -10.48 -3.02 -12.43
C TYR A 89 -11.17 -2.68 -13.74
N SER A 90 -10.54 -3.06 -14.85
CA SER A 90 -11.16 -2.84 -16.16
C SER A 90 -12.13 -3.94 -16.61
N PHE A 91 -12.20 -5.05 -15.86
CA PHE A 91 -13.26 -6.04 -16.00
C PHE A 91 -14.39 -5.79 -15.00
N LYS A 92 -15.60 -6.24 -15.34
CA LYS A 92 -16.74 -6.23 -14.41
C LYS A 92 -16.56 -7.36 -13.40
N ALA A 93 -16.02 -7.04 -12.22
CA ALA A 93 -15.92 -7.98 -11.12
C ALA A 93 -17.31 -8.28 -10.54
N ASP A 94 -17.55 -9.53 -10.19
CA ASP A 94 -18.79 -9.97 -9.56
C ASP A 94 -18.82 -9.60 -8.07
N ARG A 95 -17.64 -9.53 -7.44
CA ARG A 95 -17.42 -9.03 -6.09
C ARG A 95 -16.05 -8.38 -6.00
N VAL A 96 -15.94 -7.29 -5.24
CA VAL A 96 -14.66 -6.68 -4.89
C VAL A 96 -14.51 -6.69 -3.37
N GLU A 97 -13.50 -7.37 -2.87
CA GLU A 97 -13.18 -7.47 -1.46
C GLU A 97 -11.91 -6.66 -1.16
N ILE A 98 -11.91 -5.95 -0.04
CA ILE A 98 -10.72 -5.33 0.52
C ILE A 98 -10.25 -6.11 1.74
N ARG A 99 -8.93 -6.30 1.85
CA ARG A 99 -8.26 -6.79 3.05
C ARG A 99 -7.16 -5.83 3.45
N LEU A 100 -7.02 -5.59 4.75
CA LEU A 100 -5.91 -4.87 5.34
C LEU A 100 -5.41 -5.69 6.53
N ALA A 101 -4.21 -6.24 6.42
CA ALA A 101 -3.66 -7.15 7.43
C ALA A 101 -2.24 -6.75 7.81
N GLU A 102 -1.91 -6.78 9.09
CA GLU A 102 -0.53 -6.68 9.55
C GLU A 102 0.14 -8.05 9.49
N SER A 103 1.40 -8.08 9.07
CA SER A 103 2.23 -9.28 9.11
C SER A 103 3.67 -8.90 9.40
N GLU A 104 4.36 -9.77 10.12
CA GLU A 104 5.81 -9.77 10.18
C GLU A 104 6.36 -10.25 8.84
N VAL A 105 7.49 -9.65 8.44
CA VAL A 105 8.25 -9.99 7.25
C VAL A 105 9.71 -10.02 7.63
N ASP A 106 10.35 -11.14 7.36
CA ASP A 106 11.79 -11.27 7.47
C ASP A 106 12.46 -10.47 6.35
N LEU A 107 13.28 -9.49 6.72
CA LEU A 107 14.18 -8.84 5.79
C LEU A 107 15.37 -9.78 5.59
N GLU A 108 15.61 -10.22 4.36
CA GLU A 108 16.77 -11.03 3.97
C GLU A 108 18.08 -10.20 4.00
N ASP A 109 18.32 -9.47 5.09
CA ASP A 109 19.57 -8.79 5.36
C ASP A 109 20.51 -9.69 6.18
N SER A 110 21.77 -9.28 6.32
CA SER A 110 22.77 -10.03 7.08
C SER A 110 22.42 -10.20 8.56
N LEU A 111 21.45 -9.43 9.07
CA LEU A 111 21.02 -9.42 10.46
C LEU A 111 19.68 -10.14 10.69
N ARG A 112 19.02 -10.61 9.62
CA ARG A 112 17.67 -11.19 9.63
C ARG A 112 16.68 -10.33 10.41
N THR A 113 16.65 -9.05 10.08
CA THR A 113 15.76 -8.10 10.76
C THR A 113 14.29 -8.46 10.47
N ILE A 114 13.48 -8.63 11.51
CA ILE A 114 12.02 -8.78 11.37
C ILE A 114 11.40 -7.39 11.32
N ASP A 115 10.54 -7.16 10.34
CA ASP A 115 9.77 -5.93 10.25
C ASP A 115 8.26 -6.18 10.16
N THR A 116 7.45 -5.28 10.72
CA THR A 116 5.99 -5.35 10.59
C THR A 116 5.51 -4.46 9.45
N LEU A 117 4.81 -5.06 8.48
CA LEU A 117 4.20 -4.38 7.34
C LEU A 117 2.69 -4.55 7.35
N LEU A 118 2.01 -3.60 6.70
CA LEU A 118 0.61 -3.71 6.34
C LEU A 118 0.45 -4.15 4.89
N PHE A 119 -0.43 -5.12 4.68
CA PHE A 119 -0.80 -5.64 3.38
C PHE A 119 -2.21 -5.16 3.06
N TYR A 120 -2.32 -4.19 2.17
CA TYR A 120 -3.58 -3.78 1.58
C TYR A 120 -3.80 -4.61 0.32
N GLN A 121 -4.80 -5.47 0.31
CA GLN A 121 -5.16 -6.32 -0.82
C GLN A 121 -6.55 -5.97 -1.32
N LEU A 122 -6.63 -5.53 -2.57
CA LEU A 122 -7.91 -5.43 -3.26
C LEU A 122 -8.06 -6.64 -4.17
N VAL A 123 -9.15 -7.38 -4.00
CA VAL A 123 -9.43 -8.66 -4.67
C VAL A 123 -10.71 -8.52 -5.51
N GLY A 124 -10.58 -8.60 -6.82
CA GLY A 124 -11.71 -8.69 -7.74
C GLY A 124 -12.00 -10.15 -8.10
N TYR A 125 -13.19 -10.62 -7.75
CA TYR A 125 -13.67 -11.96 -8.10
C TYR A 125 -14.38 -11.95 -9.45
N SER A 126 -14.19 -13.03 -10.20
CA SER A 126 -14.95 -13.34 -11.41
C SER A 126 -15.24 -14.83 -11.50
N TYR A 127 -16.23 -15.21 -12.32
CA TYR A 127 -16.68 -16.60 -12.40
C TYR A 127 -16.70 -17.19 -13.81
N GLY A 128 -16.53 -18.52 -13.88
CA GLY A 128 -16.51 -19.32 -15.10
C GLY A 128 -15.34 -19.02 -16.03
N ALA A 129 -15.36 -19.62 -17.22
CA ALA A 129 -14.30 -19.47 -18.22
C ALA A 129 -14.10 -18.01 -18.68
N ALA A 130 -15.19 -17.26 -18.84
CA ALA A 130 -15.12 -15.84 -19.15
C ALA A 130 -14.44 -15.04 -18.03
N GLY A 131 -14.67 -15.42 -16.76
CA GLY A 131 -14.00 -14.83 -15.60
C GLY A 131 -12.50 -15.09 -15.59
N THR A 132 -12.07 -16.31 -15.92
CA THR A 132 -10.64 -16.67 -16.06
C THR A 132 -9.94 -15.77 -17.08
N GLU A 133 -10.52 -15.61 -18.27
CA GLU A 133 -9.93 -14.78 -19.32
C GLU A 133 -9.95 -13.29 -18.95
N ALA A 134 -10.95 -12.83 -18.21
CA ALA A 134 -11.03 -11.46 -17.71
C ALA A 134 -9.89 -11.14 -16.73
N VAL A 135 -9.61 -12.00 -15.74
CA VAL A 135 -8.55 -11.76 -14.74
C VAL A 135 -7.16 -11.84 -15.35
N LYS A 136 -6.93 -12.77 -16.29
CA LYS A 136 -5.68 -12.86 -17.05
C LYS A 136 -5.46 -11.62 -17.91
N ARG A 137 -6.50 -11.13 -18.57
CA ARG A 137 -6.44 -9.89 -19.36
C ARG A 137 -6.16 -8.68 -18.49
N GLU A 138 -6.78 -8.59 -17.31
CA GLU A 138 -6.50 -7.52 -16.35
C GLU A 138 -5.04 -7.54 -15.91
N PHE A 139 -4.50 -8.71 -15.59
CA PHE A 139 -3.08 -8.88 -15.24
C PHE A 139 -2.15 -8.37 -16.34
N SER A 140 -2.34 -8.82 -17.58
CA SER A 140 -1.53 -8.38 -18.73
C SER A 140 -1.70 -6.88 -19.02
N LYS A 141 -2.91 -6.34 -18.83
CA LYS A 141 -3.19 -4.90 -19.03
C LYS A 141 -2.53 -4.04 -17.97
N PHE A 142 -2.56 -4.48 -16.71
CA PHE A 142 -1.86 -3.82 -15.62
C PHE A 142 -0.37 -3.75 -15.92
N ASP A 143 0.23 -4.90 -16.27
CA ASP A 143 1.66 -4.99 -16.54
C ASP A 143 2.09 -4.11 -17.71
N ARG A 144 1.31 -4.10 -18.80
CA ARG A 144 1.57 -3.21 -19.93
C ARG A 144 1.47 -1.73 -19.56
N LYS A 145 0.54 -1.36 -18.66
CA LYS A 145 0.32 0.03 -18.27
C LYS A 145 1.39 0.55 -17.31
N TYR A 146 1.73 -0.24 -16.29
CA TYR A 146 2.57 0.20 -15.17
C TYR A 146 3.93 -0.49 -15.11
N GLY A 147 4.06 -1.72 -15.62
CA GLY A 147 5.23 -2.58 -15.43
C GLY A 147 6.54 -2.01 -15.95
N LYS A 148 6.50 -1.16 -16.98
CA LYS A 148 7.70 -0.49 -17.53
C LYS A 148 8.44 0.43 -16.53
N ASN A 149 7.77 0.82 -15.43
CA ASN A 149 8.34 1.69 -14.41
C ASN A 149 9.01 0.90 -13.26
N PHE A 150 9.06 -0.43 -13.37
CA PHE A 150 9.49 -1.32 -12.31
C PHE A 150 10.44 -2.40 -12.84
N TYR A 151 11.27 -2.92 -11.94
CA TYR A 151 11.81 -4.26 -12.10
C TYR A 151 10.73 -5.25 -11.67
N GLY A 152 10.49 -6.32 -12.45
CA GLY A 152 9.39 -7.23 -12.23
C GLY A 152 9.84 -8.68 -12.14
N GLU A 153 9.46 -9.38 -11.07
CA GLU A 153 9.67 -10.82 -10.91
C GLU A 153 8.34 -11.55 -11.03
N ILE A 154 8.27 -12.58 -11.86
CA ILE A 154 7.06 -13.38 -12.07
C ILE A 154 7.25 -14.77 -11.49
N SER A 155 6.20 -15.30 -10.88
CA SER A 155 6.15 -16.66 -10.35
C SER A 155 4.82 -17.31 -10.69
N GLU A 156 4.85 -18.58 -11.06
CA GLU A 156 3.65 -19.37 -11.34
C GLU A 156 3.09 -19.98 -10.05
N LEU A 157 1.77 -19.97 -9.91
CA LEU A 157 1.06 -20.73 -8.90
C LEU A 157 0.59 -22.04 -9.54
N LYS A 158 1.05 -23.17 -9.02
CA LYS A 158 0.73 -24.50 -9.54
C LYS A 158 -0.10 -25.29 -8.55
N LYS A 159 -1.10 -25.99 -9.05
CA LYS A 159 -1.81 -27.06 -8.34
C LYS A 159 -1.52 -28.33 -9.11
N GLU A 160 -0.80 -29.25 -8.47
CA GLU A 160 -0.20 -30.40 -9.16
C GLU A 160 0.72 -29.92 -10.29
N GLU A 161 0.37 -30.18 -11.55
CA GLU A 161 1.13 -29.72 -12.73
C GLU A 161 0.43 -28.58 -13.51
N GLU A 162 -0.81 -28.21 -13.15
CA GLU A 162 -1.53 -27.11 -13.81
C GLU A 162 -1.13 -25.75 -13.23
N VAL A 163 -0.81 -24.79 -14.10
CA VAL A 163 -0.68 -23.38 -13.73
C VAL A 163 -2.07 -22.79 -13.47
N VAL A 164 -2.41 -22.67 -12.19
CA VAL A 164 -3.68 -22.12 -11.72
C VAL A 164 -3.60 -20.62 -11.45
N GLY A 165 -2.41 -20.02 -11.51
CA GLY A 165 -2.27 -18.58 -11.33
C GLY A 165 -0.87 -18.07 -11.60
N MET A 166 -0.70 -16.75 -11.54
CA MET A 166 0.60 -16.09 -11.58
C MET A 166 0.63 -14.92 -10.61
N VAL A 167 1.77 -14.72 -9.99
CA VAL A 167 2.09 -13.56 -9.18
C VAL A 167 3.19 -12.78 -9.88
N LYS A 168 3.06 -11.46 -9.96
CA LYS A 168 4.15 -10.58 -10.37
C LYS A 168 4.43 -9.55 -9.30
N ASN A 169 5.64 -9.58 -8.77
CA ASN A 169 6.16 -8.64 -7.80
C ASN A 169 6.88 -7.50 -8.54
N TYR A 170 6.54 -6.25 -8.19
CA TYR A 170 7.15 -5.06 -8.76
C TYR A 170 8.07 -4.41 -7.73
N PHE A 171 9.32 -4.19 -8.11
CA PHE A 171 10.36 -3.57 -7.31
C PHE A 171 10.73 -2.22 -7.91
N SER A 172 10.94 -1.23 -7.04
CA SER A 172 11.50 0.04 -7.49
C SER A 172 13.00 -0.11 -7.65
N PHE A 173 13.53 0.38 -8.78
CA PHE A 173 14.96 0.30 -9.12
C PHE A 173 15.90 0.92 -8.08
N ALA A 174 15.37 1.74 -7.15
CA ALA A 174 16.20 2.53 -6.26
C ALA A 174 16.37 1.96 -4.85
N LEU A 175 15.42 1.21 -4.26
CA LEU A 175 15.31 1.23 -2.78
C LEU A 175 14.68 0.03 -2.05
N SER A 176 14.14 -0.99 -2.73
CA SER A 176 13.22 -1.92 -2.06
C SER A 176 13.77 -3.36 -1.96
N LEU A 177 14.16 -3.78 -0.74
CA LEU A 177 14.41 -5.20 -0.40
C LEU A 177 13.13 -6.06 -0.55
N LEU A 178 11.97 -5.44 -0.41
CA LEU A 178 10.66 -6.07 -0.53
C LEU A 178 9.84 -5.37 -1.60
N SER A 179 9.14 -6.11 -2.43
CA SER A 179 8.28 -5.53 -3.45
C SER A 179 7.13 -4.71 -2.83
N PRO A 180 7.07 -3.37 -3.02
CA PRO A 180 5.98 -2.54 -2.49
C PRO A 180 4.62 -2.86 -3.11
N LEU A 181 4.60 -3.52 -4.27
CA LEU A 181 3.41 -3.75 -5.07
C LEU A 181 3.49 -5.10 -5.78
N SER A 182 2.47 -5.93 -5.65
CA SER A 182 2.33 -7.12 -6.48
C SER A 182 0.93 -7.25 -7.06
N ILE A 183 0.84 -7.94 -8.18
CA ILE A 183 -0.43 -8.35 -8.77
C ILE A 183 -0.48 -9.87 -8.86
N THR A 184 -1.69 -10.40 -8.79
CA THR A 184 -1.92 -11.84 -8.89
C THR A 184 -3.17 -12.09 -9.70
N TRP A 185 -3.14 -13.05 -10.62
CA TRP A 185 -4.36 -13.72 -11.06
C TRP A 185 -4.32 -15.17 -10.61
N ALA A 186 -5.45 -15.73 -10.22
CA ALA A 186 -5.54 -17.14 -9.85
C ALA A 186 -6.95 -17.70 -10.06
N LYS A 187 -7.02 -18.99 -10.39
CA LYS A 187 -8.20 -19.85 -10.20
C LYS A 187 -8.19 -20.35 -8.76
N LEU A 188 -9.28 -20.14 -8.04
CA LEU A 188 -9.45 -20.68 -6.68
C LEU A 188 -10.03 -22.08 -6.73
N ASP A 189 -10.94 -22.31 -7.68
CA ASP A 189 -11.53 -23.59 -8.03
C ASP A 189 -11.91 -23.57 -9.54
N ASP A 190 -12.67 -24.56 -10.00
CA ASP A 190 -13.08 -24.69 -11.41
C ASP A 190 -13.98 -23.55 -11.90
N TYR A 191 -14.57 -22.79 -10.98
CA TYR A 191 -15.54 -21.75 -11.26
C TYR A 191 -15.07 -20.36 -10.83
N GLN A 192 -14.42 -20.23 -9.68
CA GLN A 192 -14.04 -18.95 -9.09
C GLN A 192 -12.61 -18.54 -9.47
N ASN A 193 -12.48 -17.30 -9.92
CA ASN A 193 -11.22 -16.68 -10.31
C ASN A 193 -11.05 -15.35 -9.58
N ILE A 194 -9.80 -14.94 -9.41
CA ILE A 194 -9.45 -13.67 -8.80
C ILE A 194 -8.39 -12.92 -9.57
N PHE A 195 -8.48 -11.60 -9.54
CA PHE A 195 -7.37 -10.69 -9.76
C PHE A 195 -7.15 -9.88 -8.48
N THR A 196 -5.93 -9.89 -7.95
CA THR A 196 -5.56 -9.20 -6.71
C THR A 196 -4.46 -8.20 -6.98
N ILE A 197 -4.58 -7.01 -6.39
CA ILE A 197 -3.47 -6.06 -6.26
C ILE A 197 -3.16 -5.95 -4.77
N THR A 198 -1.89 -6.15 -4.42
CA THR A 198 -1.39 -6.06 -3.06
C THR A 198 -0.39 -4.91 -2.96
N PHE A 199 -0.67 -3.95 -2.08
CA PHE A 199 0.28 -2.94 -1.65
C PHE A 199 0.86 -3.35 -0.30
N ARG A 200 2.19 -3.29 -0.19
CA ARG A 200 2.91 -3.48 1.07
C ARG A 200 3.28 -2.09 1.60
N ILE A 201 2.76 -1.76 2.77
CA ILE A 201 2.81 -0.42 3.36
C ILE A 201 3.61 -0.51 4.65
N LYS A 202 4.61 0.36 4.78
CA LYS A 202 5.29 0.61 6.04
C LYS A 202 4.58 1.76 6.76
N ILE A 203 4.39 1.66 8.07
CA ILE A 203 3.90 2.78 8.87
C ILE A 203 5.08 3.39 9.64
N MET A 204 5.28 4.69 9.51
CA MET A 204 6.23 5.46 10.29
C MET A 204 5.56 6.72 10.79
N GLN A 205 5.57 6.96 12.11
CA GLN A 205 5.03 8.19 12.72
C GLN A 205 3.62 8.58 12.23
N ASN A 206 2.73 7.58 12.10
CA ASN A 206 1.37 7.77 11.58
C ASN A 206 1.29 8.21 10.11
N GLU A 207 2.31 7.90 9.32
CA GLU A 207 2.35 8.10 7.87
C GLU A 207 2.59 6.76 7.15
N ALA A 208 1.94 6.58 6.00
CA ALA A 208 2.19 5.45 5.13
C ALA A 208 3.41 5.73 4.26
N THR A 209 4.39 4.84 4.28
CA THR A 209 5.61 4.92 3.48
C THR A 209 5.84 3.60 2.74
N LEU A 210 6.74 3.63 1.75
CA LEU A 210 7.15 2.42 1.03
C LEU A 210 8.12 1.60 1.89
N PRO A 211 8.10 0.25 1.80
CA PRO A 211 9.12 -0.58 2.42
C PRO A 211 10.48 -0.32 1.73
N VAL A 212 11.35 0.42 2.42
CA VAL A 212 12.71 0.72 1.99
C VAL A 212 13.71 0.07 2.94
N ALA A 213 14.93 -0.19 2.46
CA ALA A 213 15.98 -0.77 3.30
C ALA A 213 16.34 0.16 4.49
N PRO A 214 16.74 -0.39 5.65
CA PRO A 214 17.04 0.40 6.87
C PRO A 214 18.11 1.49 6.68
N ASN A 215 19.06 1.27 5.77
CA ASN A 215 20.24 2.12 5.57
C ASN A 215 20.03 3.31 4.61
N TYR A 216 18.80 3.56 4.16
CA TYR A 216 18.49 4.59 3.14
C TYR A 216 17.75 5.82 3.69
N ARG A 217 17.95 6.14 4.97
CA ARG A 217 17.41 7.37 5.60
C ARG A 217 18.29 8.59 5.34
#